data_AF-A0A7R6XLQ9-F1
#
_entry.id   AF-A0A7R6XLQ9-F1
#
_cell.length_a   1.000
_cell.length_b   1.000
_cell.length_c   1.000
_cell.angle_alpha   90.00
_cell.angle_beta   90.00
_cell.angle_gamma   90.00
#
_symmetry.space_group_name_H-M   'P 1'
#
loop_
_entity.id
_entity.type
_entity.pdbx_description
1 polymer ?
#
loop_
_entity_poly.entity_id
_entity_poly.type
_entity_poly.pdbx_seq_one_letter_code
_entity_poly.pdbx_strand_id
1 'polypeptide(L)'
;MSAAEKMSRRDEMETLLPFYLNGSLEGAELEAVEEWLATDPAALAALGEAEAEFSGVAAANEAIRPPADALSRFARALDAEAGPARAPASPSWLSQALNRFMAVPATVAWAAAAALLALVVVQSFVQPGGKGNDFEVAGTGDELAKMPFALVKFKPEAKMSDIAAFLDQNGLKISGGPTADGVFHIAVPAKTGADYEKLLGLIAAQPFADAVIEGRKPVDGG
;
A
#
# COMPACT_ATOMS: atom_id res chain seq x y z
N MET A 1 -49.16 5.53 -27.31
CA MET A 1 -48.64 5.01 -26.02
C MET A 1 -49.04 3.55 -25.94
N SER A 2 -48.23 2.54 -25.69
CA SER A 2 -46.77 2.35 -25.75
C SER A 2 -46.64 0.83 -25.86
N ALA A 3 -46.25 0.31 -27.02
CA ALA A 3 -45.93 -1.10 -27.19
C ALA A 3 -44.41 -1.18 -27.40
N ALA A 4 -43.66 -0.86 -26.34
CA ALA A 4 -42.31 -1.36 -26.24
C ALA A 4 -42.44 -2.86 -26.00
N GLU A 5 -42.31 -3.62 -27.06
CA GLU A 5 -42.10 -5.06 -27.05
C GLU A 5 -41.06 -5.37 -25.97
N LYS A 6 -41.38 -6.25 -25.00
CA LYS A 6 -40.43 -6.63 -23.95
C LYS A 6 -39.27 -7.36 -24.63
N MET A 7 -38.19 -6.65 -24.91
CA MET A 7 -36.94 -7.25 -25.37
C MET A 7 -36.52 -8.32 -24.36
N SER A 8 -36.08 -9.47 -24.86
CA SER A 8 -35.46 -10.46 -23.99
C SER A 8 -34.22 -9.85 -23.37
N ARG A 9 -33.84 -10.28 -22.16
CA ARG A 9 -32.55 -9.89 -21.55
C ARG A 9 -31.39 -10.16 -22.51
N ARG A 10 -31.48 -11.19 -23.36
CA ARG A 10 -30.50 -11.45 -24.42
C ARG A 10 -30.47 -10.32 -25.46
N ASP A 11 -31.61 -9.95 -26.01
CA ASP A 11 -31.71 -8.89 -27.03
C ASP A 11 -31.22 -7.53 -26.49
N GLU A 12 -31.48 -7.27 -25.20
CA GLU A 12 -30.95 -6.10 -24.49
C GLU A 12 -29.42 -6.12 -24.44
N MET A 13 -28.80 -7.26 -24.10
CA MET A 13 -27.34 -7.39 -24.07
C MET A 13 -26.72 -7.32 -25.48
N GLU A 14 -27.35 -7.92 -26.49
CA GLU A 14 -26.90 -7.86 -27.88
C GLU A 14 -26.89 -6.42 -28.41
N THR A 15 -27.86 -5.60 -27.99
CA THR A 15 -27.93 -4.16 -28.36
C THR A 15 -26.79 -3.35 -27.76
N LEU A 16 -26.19 -3.81 -26.65
CA LEU A 16 -25.06 -3.15 -26.01
C LEU A 16 -23.71 -3.51 -26.65
N LEU A 17 -23.61 -4.60 -27.41
CA LEU A 17 -22.36 -5.09 -27.99
C LEU A 17 -21.61 -4.05 -28.84
N PRO A 18 -22.24 -3.21 -29.69
CA PRO A 18 -21.52 -2.18 -30.43
C PRO A 18 -20.84 -1.13 -29.53
N PHE A 19 -21.45 -0.82 -28.38
CA PHE A 19 -20.91 0.11 -27.37
C PHE A 19 -19.85 -0.56 -26.50
N TYR A 20 -19.92 -1.88 -26.34
CA TYR A 20 -18.83 -2.66 -25.75
C TYR A 20 -17.59 -2.63 -26.66
N LEU A 21 -17.78 -2.88 -27.96
CA LEU A 21 -16.69 -2.95 -28.95
C LEU A 21 -16.00 -1.61 -29.19
N ASN A 22 -16.72 -0.49 -29.15
CA ASN A 22 -16.11 0.84 -29.29
C ASN A 22 -15.53 1.39 -27.95
N GLY A 23 -15.71 0.66 -26.85
CA GLY A 23 -15.23 1.01 -25.52
C GLY A 23 -15.99 2.16 -24.83
N SER A 24 -17.24 2.45 -25.23
CA SER A 24 -18.04 3.54 -24.66
C SER A 24 -19.02 3.10 -23.55
N LEU A 25 -19.11 1.80 -23.24
CA LEU A 25 -19.91 1.32 -22.11
C LEU A 25 -19.21 1.59 -20.77
N GLU A 26 -19.99 1.98 -19.77
CA GLU A 26 -19.51 2.25 -18.42
C GLU A 26 -20.49 1.72 -17.36
N GLY A 27 -19.99 1.53 -16.14
CA GLY A 27 -20.81 1.21 -14.98
C GLY A 27 -21.58 -0.12 -15.10
N ALA A 28 -22.86 -0.10 -14.72
CA ALA A 28 -23.68 -1.30 -14.60
C ALA A 28 -23.95 -2.00 -15.94
N GLU A 29 -23.96 -1.26 -17.05
CA GLU A 29 -24.18 -1.83 -18.38
C GLU A 29 -22.96 -2.62 -18.85
N LEU A 30 -21.76 -2.11 -18.59
CA LEU A 30 -20.51 -2.82 -18.87
C LEU A 30 -20.43 -4.13 -18.06
N GLU A 31 -20.69 -4.04 -16.75
CA GLU A 31 -20.65 -5.21 -15.86
C GLU A 31 -21.67 -6.29 -16.28
N ALA A 32 -22.88 -5.87 -16.68
CA ALA A 32 -23.92 -6.80 -17.14
C ALA A 32 -23.54 -7.53 -18.45
N VAL A 33 -22.90 -6.82 -19.39
CA VAL A 33 -22.43 -7.42 -20.66
C VAL A 33 -21.25 -8.36 -20.41
N GLU A 34 -20.31 -8.00 -19.53
CA GLU A 34 -19.17 -8.86 -19.17
C GLU A 34 -19.61 -10.14 -18.45
N GLU A 35 -20.57 -10.04 -17.52
CA GLU A 35 -21.16 -11.19 -16.85
C GLU A 35 -21.86 -12.13 -17.85
N TRP A 36 -22.61 -11.55 -18.79
CA TRP A 36 -23.28 -12.31 -19.84
C TRP A 36 -22.28 -13.03 -20.77
N LEU A 37 -21.22 -12.34 -21.20
CA LEU A 37 -20.14 -12.91 -22.00
C LEU A 37 -19.40 -14.04 -21.28
N ALA A 38 -19.26 -13.96 -19.96
CA ALA A 38 -18.61 -14.98 -19.14
C ALA A 38 -19.47 -16.23 -18.92
N THR A 39 -20.80 -16.10 -18.97
CA THR A 39 -21.73 -17.11 -18.47
C THR A 39 -22.57 -17.78 -19.57
N ASP A 40 -22.90 -17.08 -20.67
CA ASP A 40 -23.73 -17.62 -21.75
C ASP A 40 -22.86 -17.99 -22.98
N PRO A 41 -22.82 -19.28 -23.40
CA PRO A 41 -22.07 -19.68 -24.59
C PRO A 41 -22.59 -19.04 -25.89
N ALA A 42 -23.85 -18.60 -25.95
CA ALA A 42 -24.39 -17.88 -27.10
C ALA A 42 -23.87 -16.43 -27.20
N ALA A 43 -23.38 -15.86 -26.11
CA ALA A 43 -22.87 -14.49 -26.06
C ALA A 43 -21.60 -14.33 -26.91
N LEU A 44 -20.73 -15.34 -26.95
CA LEU A 44 -19.53 -15.33 -27.80
C LEU A 44 -19.86 -15.36 -29.30
N ALA A 45 -20.93 -16.05 -29.68
CA ALA A 45 -21.39 -16.06 -31.07
C ALA A 45 -21.94 -14.68 -31.47
N ALA A 46 -22.78 -14.08 -30.63
CA ALA A 46 -23.32 -12.74 -30.83
C ALA A 46 -22.21 -11.66 -30.88
N LEU A 47 -21.20 -11.76 -30.00
CA LEU A 47 -20.03 -10.88 -30.02
C LEU A 47 -19.26 -11.00 -31.34
N GLY A 48 -19.04 -12.22 -31.84
CA GLY A 48 -18.36 -12.43 -33.12
C GLY A 48 -19.12 -11.87 -34.33
N GLU A 49 -20.45 -11.96 -34.32
CA GLU A 49 -21.30 -11.32 -35.34
C GLU A 49 -21.19 -9.78 -35.27
N ALA A 50 -21.26 -9.21 -34.07
CA ALA A 50 -21.11 -7.78 -33.86
C ALA A 50 -19.71 -7.27 -34.26
N GLU A 51 -18.64 -8.03 -33.99
CA GLU A 51 -17.27 -7.72 -34.43
C GLU A 51 -17.14 -7.72 -35.96
N ALA A 52 -17.78 -8.67 -36.64
CA ALA A 52 -17.78 -8.74 -38.10
C ALA A 52 -18.46 -7.51 -38.73
N GLU A 53 -19.58 -7.05 -38.16
CA GLU A 53 -20.25 -5.83 -38.59
C GLU A 53 -19.42 -4.58 -38.28
N PHE A 54 -18.88 -4.49 -37.06
CA PHE A 54 -18.08 -3.35 -36.61
C PHE A 54 -16.81 -3.16 -37.44
N SER A 55 -16.08 -4.25 -37.73
CA SER A 55 -14.88 -4.22 -38.56
C SER A 55 -15.16 -3.82 -40.01
N GLY A 56 -16.30 -4.22 -40.57
CA GLY A 56 -16.75 -3.78 -41.90
C GLY A 56 -16.98 -2.27 -41.97
N VAL A 57 -17.61 -1.68 -40.94
CA VAL A 57 -17.84 -0.23 -40.84
C VAL A 57 -16.53 0.53 -40.59
N ALA A 58 -15.65 0.00 -39.73
CA ALA A 58 -14.35 0.60 -39.46
C ALA A 58 -13.47 0.68 -40.72
N ALA A 59 -13.40 -0.41 -41.49
CA ALA A 59 -12.65 -0.45 -42.75
C ALA A 59 -13.20 0.54 -43.80
N ALA A 60 -14.53 0.68 -43.89
CA ALA A 60 -15.17 1.66 -44.77
C ALA A 60 -14.84 3.11 -44.36
N ASN A 61 -14.80 3.39 -43.06
CA ASN A 61 -14.45 4.71 -42.53
C ASN A 61 -12.95 5.02 -42.67
N GLU A 62 -12.06 4.04 -42.48
CA GLU A 62 -10.61 4.22 -42.65
C GLU A 62 -10.23 4.52 -44.12
N ALA A 63 -11.04 4.05 -45.08
CA ALA A 63 -10.90 4.42 -46.49
C ALA A 63 -11.11 5.94 -46.72
N ILE A 64 -11.82 6.64 -45.82
CA ILE A 64 -11.94 8.10 -45.82
C ILE A 64 -10.64 8.68 -45.28
N ARG A 65 -9.66 8.89 -46.17
CA ARG A 65 -8.39 9.50 -45.77
C ARG A 65 -8.55 11.00 -45.51
N PRO A 66 -7.96 11.53 -44.42
CA PRO A 66 -7.82 12.97 -44.26
C PRO A 66 -6.95 13.54 -45.38
N PRO A 67 -7.06 14.87 -45.67
CA PRO A 67 -6.20 15.50 -46.65
C PRO A 67 -4.74 15.30 -46.28
N ALA A 68 -3.86 15.15 -47.28
CA ALA A 68 -2.46 14.76 -47.08
C ALA A 68 -1.67 15.70 -46.14
N ASP A 69 -2.15 16.94 -45.98
CA ASP A 69 -1.55 17.94 -45.11
C ASP A 69 -2.17 18.01 -43.70
N ALA A 70 -3.19 17.22 -43.37
CA ALA A 70 -3.86 17.23 -42.07
C ALA A 70 -2.88 17.05 -40.90
N LEU A 71 -1.99 16.05 -41.01
CA LEU A 71 -0.96 15.80 -40.00
C LEU A 71 -0.01 16.98 -39.86
N SER A 72 0.39 17.60 -40.97
CA SER A 72 1.29 18.75 -40.96
C SER A 72 0.64 20.01 -40.36
N ARG A 73 -0.66 20.21 -40.59
CA ARG A 73 -1.43 21.31 -39.99
C ARG A 73 -1.62 21.08 -38.49
N PHE A 74 -1.93 19.85 -38.09
CA PHE A 74 -2.04 19.47 -36.68
C PHE A 74 -0.71 19.67 -35.94
N ALA A 75 0.40 19.19 -36.51
CA ALA A 75 1.73 19.38 -35.94
C ALA A 75 2.08 20.87 -35.76
N ARG A 76 1.79 21.71 -36.77
CA ARG A 76 1.98 23.16 -36.66
C ARG A 76 1.11 23.80 -35.59
N ALA A 77 -0.13 23.34 -35.41
CA ALA A 77 -1.01 23.83 -34.35
C ALA A 77 -0.46 23.44 -32.97
N LEU A 78 0.03 22.20 -32.83
CA LEU A 78 0.65 21.72 -31.59
C LEU A 78 1.92 22.50 -31.25
N ASP A 79 2.78 22.77 -32.23
CA ASP A 79 3.99 23.57 -32.04
C ASP A 79 3.67 25.03 -31.67
N ALA A 80 2.60 25.59 -32.23
CA ALA A 80 2.14 26.94 -31.89
C ALA A 80 1.59 27.03 -30.45
N GLU A 81 0.92 25.97 -29.98
CA GLU A 81 0.38 25.88 -28.61
C GLU A 81 1.45 25.54 -27.57
N ALA A 82 2.42 24.69 -27.92
CA ALA A 82 3.49 24.23 -27.02
C ALA A 82 4.42 25.37 -26.54
N GLY A 83 4.36 26.55 -27.17
CA GLY A 83 5.20 27.69 -26.84
C GLY A 83 6.69 27.44 -27.16
N PRO A 84 7.58 28.38 -26.86
CA PRO A 84 9.00 28.19 -27.12
C PRO A 84 9.54 27.00 -26.32
N ALA A 85 10.17 26.05 -27.02
CA ALA A 85 10.82 24.91 -26.40
C ALA A 85 11.70 25.39 -25.26
N ARG A 86 11.43 24.89 -24.04
CA ARG A 86 12.16 25.30 -22.85
C ARG A 86 13.63 24.99 -23.08
N ALA A 87 14.48 26.02 -23.09
CA ALA A 87 15.91 25.83 -23.23
C ALA A 87 16.38 24.77 -22.23
N PRO A 88 17.21 23.79 -22.63
CA PRO A 88 17.67 22.76 -21.72
C PRO A 88 18.30 23.48 -20.52
N ALA A 89 17.73 23.24 -19.34
CA ALA A 89 18.26 23.81 -18.11
C ALA A 89 19.73 23.41 -18.04
N SER A 90 20.61 24.37 -17.77
CA SER A 90 22.04 24.08 -17.57
C SER A 90 22.14 22.91 -16.57
N PRO A 91 22.91 21.86 -16.90
CA PRO A 91 22.90 20.64 -16.10
C PRO A 91 23.24 21.01 -14.65
N SER A 92 22.30 20.72 -13.75
CA SER A 92 22.54 20.92 -12.33
C SER A 92 23.71 20.03 -11.89
N TRP A 93 24.45 20.45 -10.88
CA TRP A 93 25.57 19.67 -10.32
C TRP A 93 25.16 18.21 -10.00
N LEU A 94 23.91 18.01 -9.58
CA LEU A 94 23.33 16.70 -9.31
C LEU A 94 23.19 15.87 -10.58
N SER A 95 22.65 16.45 -11.66
CA SER A 95 22.54 15.76 -12.96
C SER A 95 23.91 15.35 -13.52
N GLN A 96 24.94 16.17 -13.29
CA GLN A 96 26.31 15.86 -13.69
C GLN A 96 26.92 14.73 -12.85
N ALA A 97 26.62 14.67 -11.56
CA ALA A 97 27.04 13.58 -10.68
C ALA A 97 26.37 12.25 -11.07
N LEU A 98 25.06 12.24 -11.33
CA LEU A 98 24.35 11.06 -11.82
C LEU A 98 24.87 10.58 -13.18
N ASN A 99 25.14 11.49 -14.11
CA ASN A 99 25.65 11.11 -15.42
C ASN A 99 27.06 10.50 -15.34
N ARG A 100 27.90 10.97 -14.41
CA ARG A 100 29.20 10.34 -14.10
C ARG A 100 29.06 8.96 -13.46
N PHE A 101 28.07 8.76 -12.59
CA PHE A 101 27.78 7.46 -12.00
C PHE A 101 27.29 6.45 -13.05
N MET A 102 26.47 6.89 -14.01
CA MET A 102 25.99 6.04 -15.11
C MET A 102 27.05 5.78 -16.19
N ALA A 103 28.08 6.64 -16.30
CA ALA A 103 29.20 6.46 -17.22
C ALA A 103 30.30 5.51 -16.69
N VAL A 104 30.08 4.81 -15.58
CA VAL A 104 31.04 3.87 -15.01
C VAL A 104 31.21 2.67 -15.97
N PRO A 105 32.46 2.24 -16.27
CA PRO A 105 32.71 1.10 -17.16
C PRO A 105 32.00 -0.17 -16.68
N ALA A 106 31.44 -0.94 -17.60
CA ALA A 106 30.67 -2.16 -17.29
C ALA A 106 31.44 -3.14 -16.38
N THR A 107 32.76 -3.22 -16.52
CA THR A 107 33.63 -4.05 -15.69
C THR A 107 33.60 -3.65 -14.21
N VAL A 108 33.60 -2.35 -13.93
CA VAL A 108 33.54 -1.81 -12.56
C VAL A 108 32.14 -2.00 -11.98
N ALA A 109 31.09 -1.83 -12.79
CA ALA A 109 29.72 -2.11 -12.39
C ALA A 109 29.51 -3.58 -11.99
N TRP A 110 30.04 -4.52 -12.79
CA TRP A 110 29.99 -5.95 -12.47
C TRP A 110 30.80 -6.31 -11.22
N ALA A 111 31.97 -5.68 -11.01
CA ALA A 111 32.76 -5.88 -9.80
C ALA A 111 32.03 -5.38 -8.54
N ALA A 112 31.39 -4.20 -8.62
CA ALA A 112 30.56 -3.67 -7.54
C ALA A 112 29.34 -4.55 -7.25
N ALA A 113 28.67 -5.05 -8.30
CA ALA A 113 27.56 -5.98 -8.16
C ALA A 113 27.99 -7.29 -7.48
N ALA A 114 29.14 -7.85 -7.86
CA ALA A 114 29.69 -9.04 -7.22
C ALA A 114 30.05 -8.80 -5.74
N ALA A 115 30.60 -7.63 -5.41
CA ALA A 115 30.91 -7.26 -4.04
C ALA A 115 29.64 -7.09 -3.18
N LEU A 116 28.60 -6.45 -3.71
CA LEU A 116 27.30 -6.33 -3.04
C LEU A 116 26.65 -7.70 -2.85
N LEU A 117 26.72 -8.57 -3.85
CA LEU A 117 26.19 -9.94 -3.75
C LEU A 117 26.97 -10.75 -2.70
N ALA A 118 28.29 -10.61 -2.63
CA ALA A 118 29.09 -11.23 -1.58
C ALA A 118 28.69 -10.72 -0.18
N LEU A 119 28.43 -9.42 -0.03
CA LEU A 119 27.93 -8.86 1.23
C LEU A 119 26.56 -9.44 1.61
N VAL A 120 25.62 -9.55 0.67
CA VAL A 120 24.30 -10.17 0.92
C VAL A 120 24.45 -11.63 1.33
N VAL A 121 25.33 -12.38 0.68
CA VAL A 121 25.62 -13.78 1.03
C VAL A 121 26.21 -13.87 2.43
N VAL A 122 27.20 -13.04 2.78
CA VAL A 122 27.78 -13.01 4.12
C VAL A 122 26.75 -12.64 5.17
N GLN A 123 25.88 -11.66 4.91
CA GLN A 123 24.79 -11.29 5.80
C GLN A 123 23.79 -12.45 6.01
N SER A 124 23.54 -13.24 4.96
CA SER A 124 22.65 -14.41 5.03
C SER A 124 23.17 -15.52 5.94
N PHE A 125 24.49 -15.63 6.14
CA PHE A 125 25.08 -16.59 7.07
C PHE A 125 25.19 -16.06 8.51
N VAL A 126 25.15 -14.73 8.70
CA VAL A 126 25.26 -14.10 10.03
C VAL A 126 23.88 -13.90 10.69
N GLN A 127 22.79 -14.02 9.94
CA GLN A 127 21.43 -13.88 10.48
C GLN A 127 20.81 -15.28 10.78
N PRO A 128 20.69 -15.71 12.04
CA PRO A 128 19.92 -16.89 12.37
C PRO A 128 18.43 -16.57 12.15
N GLY A 129 17.72 -17.51 11.53
CA GLY A 129 16.39 -17.35 10.95
C GLY A 129 15.36 -16.55 11.76
N GLY A 130 14.63 -15.69 11.05
CA GLY A 130 13.41 -15.03 11.51
C GLY A 130 12.46 -14.82 10.35
N LYS A 131 11.75 -15.87 9.94
CA LYS A 131 10.54 -15.76 9.11
C LYS A 131 9.40 -15.34 10.04
N GLY A 132 9.00 -14.08 9.99
CA GLY A 132 7.83 -13.58 10.71
C GLY A 132 7.65 -12.08 10.47
N ASN A 133 6.44 -11.68 10.10
CA ASN A 133 6.04 -10.32 9.79
C ASN A 133 6.03 -9.41 11.04
N ASP A 134 7.19 -9.13 11.63
CA ASP A 134 7.28 -8.24 12.79
C ASP A 134 7.87 -6.89 12.40
N PHE A 135 7.13 -5.83 12.69
CA PHE A 135 7.59 -4.45 12.51
C PHE A 135 8.73 -4.18 13.49
N GLU A 136 9.93 -4.01 12.96
CA GLU A 136 11.12 -3.65 13.73
C GLU A 136 11.23 -2.13 13.87
N VAL A 137 10.84 -1.60 15.03
CA VAL A 137 11.14 -0.20 15.40
C VAL A 137 12.53 -0.19 16.03
N ALA A 138 13.47 0.52 15.40
CA ALA A 138 14.85 0.62 15.86
C ALA A 138 14.94 1.32 17.22
N GLY A 139 15.08 0.53 18.28
CA GLY A 139 15.40 1.03 19.62
C GLY A 139 15.02 0.05 20.71
N THR A 140 15.96 -0.80 21.17
CA THR A 140 15.84 -1.58 22.43
C THR A 140 14.53 -2.40 22.62
N GLY A 141 13.75 -2.58 21.56
CA GLY A 141 12.40 -3.14 21.63
C GLY A 141 12.40 -4.62 21.96
N ASP A 142 13.45 -5.35 21.56
CA ASP A 142 13.50 -6.80 21.74
C ASP A 142 13.69 -7.21 23.22
N GLU A 143 14.41 -6.42 24.03
CA GLU A 143 14.48 -6.66 25.48
C GLU A 143 13.21 -6.21 26.21
N LEU A 144 12.63 -5.05 25.85
CA LEU A 144 11.37 -4.59 26.46
C LEU A 144 10.17 -5.47 26.11
N ALA A 145 10.12 -6.05 24.91
CA ALA A 145 9.06 -6.96 24.48
C ALA A 145 9.12 -8.33 25.17
N LYS A 146 10.30 -8.72 25.67
CA LYS A 146 10.51 -9.96 26.43
C LYS A 146 10.25 -9.80 27.93
N MET A 147 10.31 -8.58 28.46
CA MET A 147 10.04 -8.28 29.86
C MET A 147 8.58 -8.52 30.25
N PRO A 148 8.31 -8.77 31.55
CA PRO A 148 6.96 -8.73 32.10
C PRO A 148 6.29 -7.38 31.80
N PHE A 149 4.98 -7.38 31.57
CA PHE A 149 4.26 -6.14 31.29
C PHE A 149 2.86 -6.15 31.89
N ALA A 150 2.30 -4.96 32.10
CA ALA A 150 0.92 -4.73 32.47
C ALA A 150 0.23 -3.84 31.42
N LEU A 151 -1.08 -4.04 31.26
CA LEU A 151 -1.92 -3.18 30.44
C LEU A 151 -2.57 -2.14 31.35
N VAL A 152 -2.31 -0.87 31.08
CA VAL A 152 -2.78 0.23 31.94
C VAL A 152 -3.59 1.20 31.12
N LYS A 153 -4.82 1.44 31.55
CA LYS A 153 -5.64 2.55 31.07
C LYS A 153 -5.53 3.68 32.08
N PHE A 154 -5.10 4.84 31.62
CA PHE A 154 -5.06 6.05 32.44
C PHE A 154 -6.37 6.82 32.28
N LYS A 155 -6.74 7.57 33.33
CA LYS A 155 -7.88 8.49 33.26
C LYS A 155 -7.58 9.61 32.25
N PRO A 156 -8.59 10.09 31.49
CA PRO A 156 -8.37 11.13 30.48
C PRO A 156 -7.85 12.46 31.06
N GLU A 157 -8.14 12.76 32.33
CA GLU A 157 -7.67 13.95 33.04
C GLU A 157 -6.29 13.77 33.68
N ALA A 158 -5.68 12.58 33.58
CA ALA A 158 -4.38 12.32 34.16
C ALA A 158 -3.29 13.13 33.46
N LYS A 159 -2.46 13.82 34.25
CA LYS A 159 -1.33 14.58 33.69
C LYS A 159 -0.19 13.64 33.35
N MET A 160 0.32 13.77 32.13
CA MET A 160 1.47 12.99 31.67
C MET A 160 2.73 13.21 32.53
N SER A 161 2.88 14.39 33.15
CA SER A 161 3.97 14.67 34.10
C SER A 161 3.95 13.74 35.31
N ASP A 162 2.76 13.48 35.84
CA ASP A 162 2.57 12.72 37.07
C ASP A 162 2.75 11.22 36.78
N ILE A 163 2.26 10.78 35.61
CA ILE A 163 2.48 9.43 35.08
C ILE A 163 3.98 9.20 34.86
N ALA A 164 4.67 10.10 34.14
CA ALA A 164 6.09 9.95 33.85
C ALA A 164 6.95 9.92 35.12
N ALA A 165 6.67 10.79 36.09
CA ALA A 165 7.37 10.81 37.37
C ALA A 165 7.17 9.50 38.16
N PHE A 166 5.95 8.98 38.20
CA PHE A 166 5.66 7.71 38.86
C PHE A 166 6.36 6.53 38.16
N LEU A 167 6.32 6.48 36.82
CA LEU A 167 6.95 5.41 36.06
C LEU A 167 8.47 5.41 36.30
N ASP A 168 9.11 6.57 36.25
CA ASP A 168 10.56 6.73 36.49
C ASP A 168 10.94 6.31 37.92
N GLN A 169 10.19 6.75 38.93
CA GLN A 169 10.42 6.38 40.34
C GLN A 169 10.34 4.87 40.60
N ASN A 170 9.52 4.15 39.83
CA ASN A 170 9.31 2.71 39.99
C ASN A 170 10.03 1.88 38.91
N GLY A 171 10.85 2.51 38.06
CA GLY A 171 11.59 1.85 36.98
C GLY A 171 10.71 1.26 35.87
N LEU A 172 9.45 1.67 35.80
CA LEU A 172 8.48 1.22 34.80
C LEU A 172 8.73 1.96 33.49
N LYS A 173 8.51 1.29 32.35
CA LYS A 173 8.73 1.88 31.02
C LYS A 173 7.52 1.65 30.13
N ILE A 174 7.17 2.62 29.31
CA ILE A 174 6.14 2.45 28.28
C ILE A 174 6.76 1.66 27.13
N SER A 175 6.29 0.45 26.88
CA SER A 175 6.74 -0.40 25.77
C SER A 175 5.82 -0.31 24.54
N GLY A 176 4.64 0.32 24.67
CA GLY A 176 3.71 0.53 23.55
C GLY A 176 2.41 1.21 23.97
N GLY A 177 1.56 1.52 22.97
CA GLY A 177 0.28 2.23 23.14
C GLY A 177 0.39 3.75 22.90
N PRO A 178 -0.71 4.51 23.03
CA PRO A 178 -2.07 4.04 23.37
C PRO A 178 -2.75 3.32 22.21
N THR A 179 -3.49 2.26 22.50
CA THR A 179 -4.45 1.68 21.54
C THR A 179 -5.60 2.66 21.28
N ALA A 180 -6.47 2.37 20.30
CA ALA A 180 -7.67 3.17 20.04
C ALA A 180 -8.56 3.33 21.29
N ASP A 181 -8.51 2.38 22.23
CA ASP A 181 -9.25 2.38 23.49
C ASP A 181 -8.51 3.06 24.66
N GLY A 182 -7.32 3.63 24.40
CA GLY A 182 -6.52 4.35 25.38
C GLY A 182 -5.69 3.48 26.32
N VAL A 183 -5.38 2.23 25.92
CA VAL A 183 -4.61 1.28 26.75
C VAL A 183 -3.12 1.37 26.40
N PHE A 184 -2.27 1.44 27.43
CA PHE A 184 -0.82 1.48 27.33
C PHE A 184 -0.20 0.15 27.76
N HIS A 185 0.89 -0.23 27.10
CA HIS A 185 1.75 -1.33 27.52
C HIS A 185 2.86 -0.78 28.41
N ILE A 186 2.87 -1.20 29.67
CA ILE A 186 3.87 -0.80 30.66
C ILE A 186 4.75 -2.01 30.96
N ALA A 187 6.02 -1.96 30.56
CA ALA A 187 7.04 -2.92 30.95
C ALA A 187 7.34 -2.79 32.45
N VAL A 188 7.29 -3.92 33.14
CA VAL A 188 7.46 -4.07 34.58
C VAL A 188 8.80 -4.78 34.82
N PRO A 189 9.79 -4.14 35.48
CA PRO A 189 11.10 -4.73 35.75
C PRO A 189 11.05 -5.71 36.94
N ALA A 190 10.10 -6.64 36.92
CA ALA A 190 9.92 -7.63 37.98
C ALA A 190 10.74 -8.90 37.67
N LYS A 191 11.43 -9.43 38.69
CA LYS A 191 12.17 -10.69 38.60
C LYS A 191 11.38 -11.89 39.11
N THR A 192 10.40 -11.66 39.98
CA THR A 192 9.55 -12.68 40.60
C THR A 192 8.08 -12.31 40.46
N GLY A 193 7.17 -13.29 40.52
CA GLY A 193 5.73 -13.03 40.53
C GLY A 193 5.29 -12.07 41.66
N ALA A 194 5.92 -12.15 42.84
CA ALA A 194 5.62 -11.28 43.97
C ALA A 194 6.02 -9.81 43.71
N ASP A 195 7.18 -9.58 43.07
CA ASP A 195 7.61 -8.22 42.69
C ASP A 195 6.66 -7.61 41.65
N TYR A 196 6.19 -8.45 40.71
CA TYR A 196 5.24 -8.07 39.69
C TYR A 196 3.90 -7.64 40.33
N GLU A 197 3.33 -8.46 41.20
CA GLU A 197 2.06 -8.16 41.88
C GLU A 197 2.16 -6.90 42.75
N LYS A 198 3.30 -6.69 43.41
CA LYS A 198 3.56 -5.45 44.16
C LYS A 198 3.54 -4.22 43.26
N LEU A 199 4.24 -4.26 42.12
CA LEU A 199 4.30 -3.14 41.18
C LEU A 199 2.93 -2.87 40.53
N LEU A 200 2.16 -3.92 40.22
CA LEU A 200 0.79 -3.76 39.73
C LEU A 200 -0.13 -3.12 40.78
N GLY A 201 -0.02 -3.53 42.03
CA GLY A 201 -0.73 -2.92 43.15
C GLY A 201 -0.38 -1.43 43.31
N LEU A 202 0.89 -1.07 43.12
CA LEU A 202 1.33 0.33 43.15
C LEU A 202 0.75 1.16 42.00
N ILE A 203 0.67 0.60 40.79
CA ILE A 203 0.05 1.26 39.64
C ILE A 203 -1.46 1.43 39.89
N ALA A 204 -2.15 0.38 40.34
CA ALA A 204 -3.59 0.39 40.58
C ALA A 204 -4.00 1.34 41.72
N ALA A 205 -3.11 1.59 42.68
CA ALA A 205 -3.34 2.54 43.77
C ALA A 205 -3.21 4.01 43.32
N GLN A 206 -2.71 4.29 42.11
CA GLN A 206 -2.53 5.66 41.65
C GLN A 206 -3.87 6.30 41.26
N PRO A 207 -4.08 7.58 41.61
CA PRO A 207 -5.34 8.28 41.29
C PRO A 207 -5.56 8.45 39.79
N PHE A 208 -4.49 8.38 38.99
CA PHE A 208 -4.52 8.47 37.53
C PHE A 208 -4.79 7.14 36.81
N ALA A 209 -4.77 6.00 37.51
CA ALA A 209 -5.11 4.71 36.93
C ALA A 209 -6.63 4.54 36.86
N ASP A 210 -7.13 4.18 35.69
CA ASP A 210 -8.55 3.85 35.44
C ASP A 210 -8.74 2.32 35.49
N ALA A 211 -7.90 1.58 34.78
CA ALA A 211 -7.85 0.12 34.83
C ALA A 211 -6.41 -0.37 34.72
N VAL A 212 -6.09 -1.43 35.47
CA VAL A 212 -4.81 -2.15 35.41
C VAL A 212 -5.13 -3.63 35.21
N ILE A 213 -4.64 -4.20 34.11
CA ILE A 213 -4.84 -5.60 33.77
C ILE A 213 -3.47 -6.28 33.75
N GLU A 214 -3.42 -7.46 34.36
CA GLU A 214 -2.22 -8.29 34.33
C GLU A 214 -1.88 -8.69 32.90
N GLY A 215 -0.66 -8.39 32.46
CA GLY A 215 -0.09 -8.92 31.23
C GLY A 215 0.82 -10.12 31.53
N ARG A 216 1.92 -10.23 30.78
CA ARG A 216 2.88 -11.32 30.97
C ARG A 216 3.56 -11.19 32.34
N LYS A 217 3.45 -12.22 33.18
CA LYS A 217 4.22 -12.36 34.43
C LYS A 217 5.68 -12.73 34.14
N PRO A 218 6.63 -12.40 35.04
CA PRO A 218 7.97 -12.99 34.95
C PRO A 218 7.86 -14.52 34.98
N VAL A 219 8.72 -15.18 34.22
CA VAL A 219 8.93 -16.62 34.41
C VAL A 219 9.54 -16.77 35.79
N ASP A 220 8.81 -17.38 36.73
CA ASP A 220 9.38 -17.70 38.03
C ASP A 220 10.62 -18.56 37.77
N GLY A 221 11.79 -18.03 38.11
CA GLY A 221 13.04 -18.78 38.00
C GLY A 221 12.92 -20.02 38.88
N GLY A 222 13.09 -21.19 38.27
CA GLY A 222 13.36 -22.44 38.98
C GLY A 222 14.70 -22.40 39.70
#